data_AF-A0A1X7T3F0-F1
#
_entry.id   AF-A0A1X7T3F0-F1
#
_cell.length_a   1.000
_cell.length_b   1.000
_cell.length_c   1.000
_cell.angle_alpha   90.00
_cell.angle_beta   90.00
_cell.angle_gamma   90.00
#
_symmetry.space_group_name_H-M   'P 1'
#
loop_
_entity.id
_entity.type
_entity.pdbx_description
1 polymer ?
#
loop_
_entity_poly.entity_id
_entity_poly.type
_entity_poly.pdbx_seq_one_letter_code
_entity_poly.pdbx_strand_id
1 'polypeptide(L)'
;MEALHKRWLQVNPTASWRDVINALKQCKENELARTIEDKVTDPTAGRSTNDDMEVSASNANPGPITGNPKDILRTHSVKLTKEISNNLYEITTELHAKGLIPQQAVDDVLVMGVMTDYIKAMKLMNVLRGQLESSLNPEQYLIDICHVLINQQYRTLTDIATSILHQLGQSIPDNVSSHTVLPSPVDDISNPIYAVTNIR
;
A
#
# COMPACT_ATOMS: atom_id res chain seq x y z
N MET A 1 -6.88 4.40 34.44
CA MET A 1 -6.48 3.48 33.34
C MET A 1 -5.73 2.26 33.86
N GLU A 2 -4.72 2.41 34.72
CA GLU A 2 -3.99 1.26 35.28
C GLU A 2 -4.86 0.28 36.08
N ALA A 3 -5.86 0.77 36.83
CA ALA A 3 -6.80 -0.08 37.56
C ALA A 3 -7.71 -0.92 36.63
N LEU A 4 -8.04 -0.38 35.44
CA LEU A 4 -8.85 -1.07 34.43
C LEU A 4 -8.03 -2.18 33.78
N HIS A 5 -6.79 -1.87 33.38
CA HIS A 5 -5.83 -2.82 32.82
C HIS A 5 -5.54 -3.97 33.80
N LYS A 6 -5.34 -3.64 35.08
CA LYS A 6 -5.07 -4.63 36.14
C LYS A 6 -6.27 -5.56 36.41
N ARG A 7 -7.50 -5.05 36.38
CA ARG A 7 -8.71 -5.89 36.47
C ARG A 7 -8.90 -6.76 35.24
N TRP A 8 -8.52 -6.28 34.05
CA TRP A 8 -8.67 -7.04 32.81
C TRP A 8 -7.68 -8.20 32.71
N LEU A 9 -6.41 -7.98 33.11
CA LEU A 9 -5.40 -9.03 33.17
C LEU A 9 -5.72 -10.15 34.17
N GLN A 10 -6.60 -9.91 35.16
CA GLN A 10 -7.09 -10.96 36.07
C GLN A 10 -8.12 -11.88 35.41
N VAL A 11 -8.88 -11.37 34.44
CA VAL A 11 -9.96 -12.11 33.76
C VAL A 11 -9.46 -12.73 32.46
N ASN A 12 -8.54 -12.06 31.76
CA ASN A 12 -7.90 -12.55 30.56
C ASN A 12 -6.42 -12.11 30.51
N PRO A 13 -5.49 -12.94 31.01
CA PRO A 13 -4.06 -12.60 31.10
C PRO A 13 -3.38 -12.37 29.76
N THR A 14 -3.97 -12.88 28.67
CA THR A 14 -3.42 -12.80 27.31
C THR A 14 -4.04 -11.69 26.47
N ALA A 15 -5.01 -10.94 27.01
CA ALA A 15 -5.69 -9.89 26.27
C ALA A 15 -4.77 -8.69 25.99
N SER A 16 -4.77 -8.23 24.75
CA SER A 16 -4.06 -7.02 24.32
C SER A 16 -4.91 -5.77 24.56
N TRP A 17 -4.28 -4.59 24.58
CA TRP A 17 -5.01 -3.31 24.61
C TRP A 17 -5.98 -3.13 23.44
N ARG A 18 -5.72 -3.75 22.29
CA ARG A 18 -6.66 -3.76 21.15
C ARG A 18 -7.93 -4.52 21.47
N ASP A 19 -7.83 -5.64 22.19
CA ASP A 19 -9.00 -6.43 22.61
C ASP A 19 -9.83 -5.64 23.63
N VAL A 20 -9.17 -4.92 24.53
CA VAL A 20 -9.83 -4.02 25.51
C VAL A 20 -10.58 -2.89 24.79
N ILE A 21 -9.94 -2.23 23.83
CA ILE A 21 -10.56 -1.14 23.05
C ILE A 21 -11.75 -1.66 22.23
N ASN A 22 -11.62 -2.83 21.61
CA ASN A 22 -12.71 -3.44 20.85
C ASN A 22 -13.90 -3.82 21.75
N ALA A 23 -13.63 -4.38 22.94
CA ALA A 23 -14.68 -4.69 23.90
C ALA A 23 -15.40 -3.42 24.41
N LEU A 24 -14.67 -2.33 24.64
CA LEU A 24 -15.26 -1.04 25.02
C LEU A 24 -16.15 -0.47 23.91
N LYS A 25 -15.71 -0.57 22.65
CA LYS A 25 -16.51 -0.18 21.47
C LYS A 25 -17.79 -1.04 21.35
N GLN A 26 -17.71 -2.35 21.60
CA GLN A 26 -18.87 -3.24 21.61
C GLN A 26 -19.86 -2.94 22.76
N CYS A 27 -19.35 -2.50 23.91
CA CYS A 27 -20.16 -2.04 25.04
C CYS A 27 -20.71 -0.60 24.87
N LYS A 28 -20.53 0.03 23.70
CA LYS A 28 -20.91 1.41 23.39
C LYS A 28 -20.21 2.49 24.23
N GLU A 29 -19.09 2.15 24.88
CA GLU A 29 -18.23 3.05 25.64
C GLU A 29 -17.22 3.77 24.73
N ASN A 30 -17.75 4.47 23.71
CA ASN A 30 -16.96 5.02 22.61
C ASN A 30 -16.00 6.15 23.04
N GLU A 31 -16.40 6.98 24.01
CA GLU A 31 -15.56 8.07 24.53
C GLU A 31 -14.36 7.54 25.34
N LEU A 32 -14.58 6.49 26.14
CA LEU A 32 -13.51 5.84 26.90
C LEU A 32 -12.54 5.09 25.97
N ALA A 33 -13.07 4.40 24.96
CA ALA A 33 -12.27 3.73 23.94
C ALA A 33 -11.36 4.73 23.19
N ARG A 34 -11.90 5.88 22.77
CA ARG A 34 -11.15 6.93 22.07
C ARG A 34 -10.05 7.55 22.95
N THR A 35 -10.36 7.81 24.22
CA THR A 35 -9.39 8.36 25.19
C THR A 35 -8.21 7.43 25.43
N ILE A 36 -8.45 6.12 25.44
CA ILE A 36 -7.40 5.10 25.62
C ILE A 36 -6.62 4.92 24.32
N GLU A 37 -7.29 4.91 23.16
CA GLU A 37 -6.68 4.82 21.84
C GLU A 37 -5.71 5.99 21.58
N ASP A 38 -6.09 7.20 21.96
CA ASP A 38 -5.26 8.41 21.87
C ASP A 38 -3.98 8.30 22.73
N LYS A 39 -4.09 7.74 23.94
CA LYS A 39 -2.97 7.60 24.89
C LYS A 39 -2.05 6.41 24.63
N VAL A 40 -2.54 5.34 24.00
CA VAL A 40 -1.74 4.14 23.65
C VAL A 40 -1.00 4.33 22.32
N THR A 41 -1.45 5.28 21.48
CA THR A 41 -0.90 5.50 20.13
C THR A 41 0.24 6.53 20.09
N ASP A 42 0.60 7.17 21.20
CA ASP A 42 1.73 8.10 21.25
C ASP A 42 2.96 7.49 21.95
N PRO A 43 4.03 7.24 21.17
CA PRO A 43 5.37 7.43 21.69
C PRO A 43 6.16 8.28 20.69
N THR A 44 6.23 9.59 20.89
CA THR A 44 7.49 10.35 21.02
C THR A 44 7.27 11.83 20.66
N ALA A 45 6.90 12.63 21.66
CA ALA A 45 7.20 14.05 21.67
C ALA A 45 7.62 14.45 23.10
N GLY A 46 8.89 14.23 23.41
CA GLY A 46 9.44 14.45 24.75
C GLY A 46 10.97 14.46 24.76
N ARG A 47 11.54 15.31 23.91
CA ARG A 47 12.95 15.73 23.86
C ARG A 47 13.44 16.16 25.25
N SER A 48 14.48 15.51 25.78
CA SER A 48 15.40 16.13 26.73
C SER A 48 16.81 16.10 26.13
N THR A 49 17.22 17.28 25.69
CA THR A 49 18.58 17.83 25.60
C THR A 49 19.75 16.84 25.56
N ASN A 50 20.50 16.85 24.47
CA ASN A 50 21.89 17.31 24.50
C ASN A 50 22.25 17.88 23.12
N ASP A 51 22.84 19.07 23.17
CA ASP A 51 23.41 19.79 22.05
C ASP A 51 24.56 18.99 21.44
N ASP A 52 24.63 18.94 20.12
CA ASP A 52 25.79 19.37 19.33
C ASP A 52 25.81 18.74 17.93
N MET A 53 26.04 19.64 16.96
CA MET A 53 26.73 19.41 15.70
C MET A 53 26.04 18.65 14.55
N GLU A 54 25.92 19.40 13.46
CA GLU A 54 26.11 19.02 12.07
C GLU A 54 25.03 18.26 11.28
N VAL A 55 24.49 19.00 10.31
CA VAL A 55 24.30 18.62 8.90
C VAL A 55 24.43 17.12 8.61
N SER A 56 23.30 16.49 8.32
CA SER A 56 23.08 15.93 7.00
C SER A 56 21.64 15.46 6.88
N ALA A 57 20.98 15.95 5.82
CA ALA A 57 19.82 15.32 5.23
C ALA A 57 20.21 13.89 4.83
N SER A 58 20.13 12.97 5.78
CA SER A 58 20.18 11.55 5.51
C SER A 58 18.77 11.15 5.16
N ASN A 59 18.55 10.98 3.86
CA ASN A 59 17.51 10.15 3.31
C ASN A 59 17.35 8.94 4.23
N ALA A 60 16.26 8.90 4.98
CA ALA A 60 15.79 7.66 5.56
C ALA A 60 15.53 6.73 4.38
N ASN A 61 16.50 5.86 4.10
CA ASN A 61 16.28 4.68 3.30
C ASN A 61 15.02 4.02 3.87
N PRO A 62 13.93 3.87 3.11
CA PRO A 62 12.90 2.95 3.51
C PRO A 62 13.60 1.59 3.52
N GLY A 63 13.70 0.95 4.68
CA GLY A 63 13.94 -0.48 4.72
C GLY A 63 12.94 -1.20 3.82
N PRO A 64 13.15 -2.49 3.47
CA PRO A 64 12.29 -3.19 2.53
C PRO A 64 10.84 -2.98 2.95
N ILE A 65 10.09 -2.19 2.16
CA ILE A 65 8.70 -1.87 2.45
C ILE A 65 8.03 -3.22 2.32
N THR A 66 7.74 -3.82 3.47
CA THR A 66 6.91 -5.02 3.55
C THR A 66 5.68 -4.72 2.72
N GLY A 67 5.26 -5.61 1.82
CA GLY A 67 4.22 -5.41 0.81
C GLY A 67 2.81 -5.10 1.32
N ASN A 68 2.67 -4.52 2.51
CA ASN A 68 1.45 -4.00 3.07
C ASN A 68 0.95 -2.80 2.24
N PRO A 69 -0.23 -2.91 1.60
CA PRO A 69 -0.81 -1.84 0.78
C PRO A 69 -0.95 -0.50 1.52
N LYS A 70 -1.22 -0.53 2.83
CA LYS A 70 -1.37 0.68 3.66
C LYS A 70 -0.07 1.48 3.76
N ASP A 71 1.04 0.79 4.00
CA ASP A 71 2.35 1.43 4.18
C ASP A 71 2.89 1.95 2.83
N ILE A 72 2.62 1.21 1.75
CA ILE A 72 2.92 1.65 0.38
C ILE A 72 2.13 2.92 0.05
N LEU A 73 0.80 2.93 0.21
CA LEU A 73 -0.02 4.11 -0.04
C LEU A 73 0.43 5.30 0.83
N ARG A 74 0.77 5.05 2.11
CA ARG A 74 1.29 6.09 3.02
C ARG A 74 2.56 6.72 2.48
N THR A 75 3.51 5.93 2.00
CA THR A 75 4.80 6.40 1.47
C THR A 75 4.63 7.31 0.25
N HIS A 76 3.64 7.02 -0.61
CA HIS A 76 3.39 7.81 -1.82
C HIS A 76 2.32 8.91 -1.66
N SER A 77 1.62 8.96 -0.52
CA SER A 77 0.43 9.80 -0.32
C SER A 77 0.66 11.29 -0.56
N VAL A 78 1.80 11.85 -0.13
CA VAL A 78 2.11 13.28 -0.33
C VAL A 78 2.24 13.60 -1.81
N LYS A 79 2.98 12.76 -2.56
CA LYS A 79 3.18 12.94 -4.01
C LYS A 79 1.87 12.74 -4.76
N LEU A 80 1.13 11.67 -4.44
CA LEU A 80 -0.19 11.43 -5.03
C LEU A 80 -1.15 12.59 -4.77
N THR A 81 -1.23 13.10 -3.55
CA THR A 81 -2.12 14.23 -3.22
C THR A 81 -1.78 15.45 -4.07
N LYS A 82 -0.49 15.75 -4.22
CA LYS A 82 -0.03 16.86 -5.06
C LYS A 82 -0.41 16.64 -6.52
N GLU A 83 -0.14 15.47 -7.09
CA GLU A 83 -0.42 15.21 -8.51
C GLU A 83 -1.92 15.12 -8.79
N ILE A 84 -2.71 14.50 -7.90
CA ILE A 84 -4.19 14.47 -7.99
C ILE A 84 -4.77 15.88 -7.99
N SER A 85 -4.19 16.82 -7.22
CA SER A 85 -4.69 18.19 -7.17
C SER A 85 -4.63 18.93 -8.51
N ASN A 86 -3.78 18.49 -9.43
CA ASN A 86 -3.69 19.09 -10.77
C ASN A 86 -4.88 18.72 -11.68
N ASN A 87 -5.56 17.61 -11.41
CA ASN A 87 -6.78 17.21 -12.13
C ASN A 87 -7.80 16.54 -11.19
N LEU A 88 -8.14 17.27 -10.12
CA LEU A 88 -8.93 16.74 -9.03
C LEU A 88 -10.32 16.26 -9.48
N TYR A 89 -11.03 17.04 -10.29
CA TYR A 89 -12.43 16.78 -10.61
C TYR A 89 -12.59 15.56 -11.53
N GLU A 90 -11.72 15.39 -12.52
CA GLU A 90 -11.75 14.24 -13.43
C GLU A 90 -11.39 12.95 -12.68
N ILE A 91 -10.30 12.97 -11.91
CA ILE A 91 -9.88 11.82 -11.08
C ILE A 91 -10.97 11.44 -10.08
N THR A 92 -11.57 12.41 -9.39
CA THR A 92 -12.66 12.15 -8.43
C THR A 92 -13.86 11.51 -9.11
N THR A 93 -14.21 11.98 -10.31
CA THR A 93 -15.33 11.43 -11.09
C THR A 93 -15.04 10.00 -11.54
N GLU A 94 -13.83 9.70 -12.00
CA GLU A 94 -13.44 8.34 -12.41
C GLU A 94 -13.38 7.37 -11.23
N LEU A 95 -12.80 7.79 -10.10
CA LEU A 95 -12.77 7.00 -8.87
C LEU A 95 -14.19 6.64 -8.41
N HIS A 96 -15.12 7.60 -8.50
CA HIS A 96 -16.52 7.36 -8.16
C HIS A 96 -17.22 6.43 -9.16
N ALA A 97 -17.01 6.64 -10.46
CA ALA A 97 -17.57 5.78 -11.51
C ALA A 97 -17.11 4.32 -11.39
N LYS A 98 -15.91 4.09 -10.86
CA LYS A 98 -15.36 2.75 -10.54
C LYS A 98 -15.81 2.21 -9.17
N GLY A 99 -16.60 2.96 -8.42
CA GLY A 99 -17.07 2.56 -7.08
C GLY A 99 -15.98 2.55 -6.01
N LEU A 100 -14.83 3.19 -6.25
CA LEU A 100 -13.70 3.22 -5.31
C LEU A 100 -13.90 4.24 -4.19
N ILE A 101 -14.72 5.26 -4.44
CA ILE A 101 -15.10 6.24 -3.41
C ILE A 101 -16.63 6.36 -3.35
N PRO A 102 -17.20 6.69 -2.18
CA PRO A 102 -18.63 6.95 -2.06
C PRO A 102 -19.01 8.31 -2.67
N GLN A 103 -20.29 8.48 -3.03
CA GLN A 103 -20.84 9.76 -3.52
C GLN A 103 -20.53 10.92 -2.56
N GLN A 104 -20.54 10.69 -1.24
CA GLN A 104 -20.19 11.70 -0.24
C GLN A 104 -18.79 12.30 -0.48
N ALA A 105 -17.83 11.51 -0.98
CA ALA A 105 -16.49 12.03 -1.28
C ALA A 105 -16.48 12.97 -2.49
N VAL A 106 -17.34 12.71 -3.48
CA VAL A 106 -17.55 13.60 -4.62
C VAL A 106 -18.18 14.90 -4.15
N ASP A 107 -19.23 14.80 -3.34
CA ASP A 107 -19.95 15.96 -2.80
C ASP A 107 -19.01 16.81 -1.93
N ASP A 108 -18.18 16.19 -1.07
CA ASP A 108 -17.17 16.89 -0.28
C ASP A 108 -16.20 17.69 -1.17
N VAL A 109 -15.69 17.10 -2.25
CA VAL A 109 -14.77 17.79 -3.19
C VAL A 109 -15.45 19.00 -3.83
N LEU A 110 -16.73 18.89 -4.21
CA LEU A 110 -17.49 19.97 -4.84
C LEU A 110 -17.91 21.06 -3.83
N VAL A 111 -18.32 20.67 -2.63
CA VAL A 111 -18.85 21.56 -1.58
C VAL A 111 -17.74 22.27 -0.82
N MET A 112 -16.52 21.73 -0.78
CA MET A 112 -15.35 22.36 -0.13
C MET A 112 -14.87 23.69 -0.76
N GLY A 113 -15.63 24.26 -1.71
CA GLY A 113 -15.64 25.69 -2.04
C GLY A 113 -14.25 26.32 -2.20
N VAL A 114 -14.02 27.45 -1.50
CA VAL A 114 -12.84 28.35 -1.57
C VAL A 114 -11.51 27.68 -1.18
N MET A 115 -11.52 26.42 -0.73
CA MET A 115 -10.28 25.68 -0.48
C MET A 115 -9.55 25.34 -1.77
N THR A 116 -8.22 25.31 -1.69
CA THR A 116 -7.39 24.92 -2.83
C THR A 116 -7.62 23.47 -3.21
N ASP A 117 -7.41 23.14 -4.47
CA ASP A 117 -7.55 21.77 -4.97
C ASP A 117 -6.59 20.80 -4.28
N TYR A 118 -5.45 21.29 -3.76
CA TYR A 118 -4.55 20.51 -2.91
C TYR A 118 -5.22 20.07 -1.59
N ILE A 119 -5.94 20.96 -0.91
CA ILE A 119 -6.63 20.62 0.34
C ILE A 119 -7.80 19.66 0.07
N LYS A 120 -8.53 19.86 -1.02
CA LYS A 120 -9.58 18.93 -1.45
C LYS A 120 -9.00 17.56 -1.82
N ALA A 121 -7.89 17.51 -2.55
CA ALA A 121 -7.17 16.28 -2.86
C ALA A 121 -6.67 15.57 -1.59
N MET A 122 -6.25 16.32 -0.57
CA MET A 122 -5.85 15.75 0.73
C MET A 122 -7.03 15.07 1.43
N LYS A 123 -8.22 15.69 1.38
CA LYS A 123 -9.46 15.08 1.90
C LYS A 123 -9.80 13.80 1.12
N LEU A 124 -9.73 13.84 -0.20
CA LEU A 124 -9.93 12.66 -1.06
C LEU A 124 -8.93 11.54 -0.73
N MET A 125 -7.64 11.87 -0.53
CA MET A 125 -6.61 10.93 -0.11
C MET A 125 -6.92 10.26 1.25
N ASN A 126 -7.50 11.01 2.19
CA ASN A 126 -7.95 10.45 3.46
C ASN A 126 -9.13 9.48 3.28
N VAL A 127 -10.06 9.77 2.36
CA VAL A 127 -11.13 8.83 1.99
C VAL A 127 -10.54 7.56 1.40
N LEU A 128 -9.63 7.68 0.43
CA LEU A 128 -8.98 6.52 -0.20
C LEU A 128 -8.26 5.65 0.83
N ARG A 129 -7.57 6.26 1.80
CA ARG A 129 -6.94 5.54 2.91
C ARG A 129 -7.96 4.81 3.78
N GLY A 130 -9.05 5.48 4.17
CA GLY A 130 -10.11 4.88 4.99
C GLY A 130 -10.80 3.71 4.29
N GLN A 131 -11.06 3.84 2.98
CA GLN A 131 -11.61 2.77 2.16
C GLN A 131 -10.63 1.60 2.01
N LEU A 132 -9.34 1.87 1.80
CA LEU A 132 -8.29 0.84 1.77
C LEU A 132 -8.24 0.04 3.08
N GLU A 133 -8.32 0.74 4.22
CA GLU A 133 -8.29 0.12 5.55
C GLU A 133 -9.55 -0.68 5.87
N SER A 134 -10.69 -0.30 5.28
CA SER A 134 -11.98 -0.97 5.47
C SER A 134 -12.21 -2.07 4.42
N SER A 135 -11.37 -2.16 3.39
CA SER A 135 -11.51 -3.10 2.29
C SER A 135 -11.24 -4.54 2.74
N LEU A 136 -12.06 -5.46 2.25
CA LEU A 136 -11.85 -6.90 2.38
C LEU A 136 -10.60 -7.38 1.61
N ASN A 137 -10.22 -6.64 0.56
CA ASN A 137 -9.02 -6.90 -0.23
C ASN A 137 -8.27 -5.58 -0.48
N PRO A 138 -7.42 -5.15 0.48
CA PRO A 138 -6.69 -3.89 0.38
C PRO A 138 -5.73 -3.83 -0.82
N GLU A 139 -5.13 -4.97 -1.18
CA GLU A 139 -4.21 -5.04 -2.32
C GLU A 139 -4.93 -4.76 -3.63
N GLN A 140 -6.04 -5.46 -3.90
CA GLN A 140 -6.84 -5.24 -5.10
C GLN A 140 -7.40 -3.82 -5.16
N TYR A 141 -7.88 -3.29 -4.02
CA TYR A 141 -8.39 -1.93 -3.96
C TYR A 141 -7.31 -0.89 -4.32
N LEU A 142 -6.07 -1.08 -3.87
CA LEU A 142 -4.97 -0.20 -4.23
C LEU A 142 -4.57 -0.36 -5.71
N ILE A 143 -4.60 -1.59 -6.25
CA ILE A 143 -4.40 -1.86 -7.68
C ILE A 143 -5.45 -1.12 -8.53
N ASP A 144 -6.72 -1.18 -8.13
CA ASP A 144 -7.81 -0.54 -8.86
C ASP A 144 -7.67 1.00 -8.86
N ILE A 145 -7.23 1.60 -7.74
CA ILE A 145 -6.86 3.01 -7.69
C ILE A 145 -5.74 3.29 -8.70
N CYS A 146 -4.66 2.51 -8.68
CA CYS A 146 -3.53 2.71 -9.60
C CYS A 146 -3.96 2.65 -11.07
N HIS A 147 -4.85 1.74 -11.44
CA HIS A 147 -5.38 1.66 -12.80
C HIS A 147 -6.15 2.92 -13.22
N VAL A 148 -6.96 3.49 -12.33
CA VAL A 148 -7.62 4.79 -12.58
C VAL A 148 -6.57 5.87 -12.83
N LEU A 149 -5.57 5.97 -11.94
CA LEU A 149 -4.54 7.00 -12.02
C LEU A 149 -3.65 6.89 -13.29
N ILE A 150 -3.37 5.66 -13.76
CA ILE A 150 -2.61 5.42 -15.00
C ILE A 150 -3.39 5.87 -16.23
N ASN A 151 -4.72 5.71 -16.22
CA ASN A 151 -5.56 6.08 -17.36
C ASN A 151 -5.73 7.59 -17.57
N GLN A 152 -5.29 8.41 -16.60
CA GLN A 152 -5.36 9.88 -16.65
C GLN A 152 -4.31 10.51 -17.58
N GLN A 153 -3.40 9.72 -18.19
CA GLN A 153 -2.37 10.17 -19.15
C GLN A 153 -1.38 11.24 -18.64
N TYR A 154 -1.38 11.55 -17.34
CA TYR A 154 -0.35 12.39 -16.73
C TYR A 154 0.89 11.56 -16.39
N ARG A 155 2.00 11.87 -17.05
CA ARG A 155 3.27 11.12 -16.89
C ARG A 155 3.66 10.95 -15.42
N THR A 156 3.74 12.04 -14.65
CA THR A 156 4.15 11.98 -13.24
C THR A 156 3.22 11.12 -12.38
N LEU A 157 1.91 11.23 -12.59
CA LEU A 157 0.91 10.44 -11.86
C LEU A 157 0.98 8.96 -12.24
N THR A 158 1.19 8.67 -13.53
CA THR A 158 1.39 7.33 -14.08
C THR A 158 2.66 6.69 -13.51
N ASP A 159 3.76 7.43 -13.44
CA ASP A 159 5.04 6.96 -12.89
C ASP A 159 4.88 6.60 -11.40
N ILE A 160 4.17 7.42 -10.62
CA ILE A 160 3.89 7.14 -9.20
C ILE A 160 3.00 5.89 -9.07
N ALA A 161 1.91 5.80 -9.84
CA ALA A 161 1.01 4.65 -9.80
C ALA A 161 1.71 3.34 -10.20
N THR A 162 2.57 3.38 -11.22
CA THR A 162 3.39 2.23 -11.64
C THR A 162 4.38 1.83 -10.55
N SER A 163 5.00 2.81 -9.87
CA SER A 163 5.88 2.55 -8.74
C SER A 163 5.17 1.84 -7.58
N ILE A 164 3.91 2.21 -7.31
CA ILE A 164 3.08 1.55 -6.29
C ILE A 164 2.77 0.11 -6.69
N LEU A 165 2.35 -0.14 -7.93
CA LEU A 165 2.07 -1.49 -8.44
C LEU A 165 3.29 -2.39 -8.32
N HIS A 166 4.47 -1.88 -8.73
CA HIS A 166 5.72 -2.61 -8.61
C HIS A 166 6.05 -2.97 -7.15
N GLN A 167 5.77 -2.09 -6.19
CA GLN A 167 5.99 -2.36 -4.76
C GLN A 167 5.00 -3.36 -4.17
N LEU A 168 3.79 -3.49 -4.74
CA LEU A 168 2.81 -4.49 -4.35
C LEU A 168 3.15 -5.91 -4.83
N GLY A 169 4.21 -6.09 -5.63
CA GLY A 169 4.56 -7.38 -6.23
C GLY A 169 3.85 -7.66 -7.54
N GLN A 170 3.11 -6.69 -8.09
CA GLN A 170 2.67 -6.68 -9.48
C GLN A 170 3.83 -6.15 -10.33
N SER A 171 4.85 -6.98 -10.58
CA SER A 171 5.71 -6.75 -11.72
C SER A 171 4.88 -6.95 -12.99
N ILE A 172 5.07 -6.04 -13.95
CA ILE A 172 4.65 -6.13 -15.35
C ILE A 172 4.71 -7.62 -15.79
N PRO A 173 3.72 -8.17 -16.53
CA PRO A 173 3.81 -9.55 -16.97
C PRO A 173 5.14 -9.74 -17.70
N ASP A 174 6.02 -10.53 -17.09
CA ASP A 174 7.28 -10.98 -17.67
C ASP A 174 6.91 -11.76 -18.94
N ASN A 175 6.91 -11.06 -20.07
CA ASN A 175 6.91 -11.75 -21.34
C ASN A 175 8.32 -12.31 -21.54
N VAL A 176 8.34 -13.56 -22.01
CA VAL A 176 9.50 -14.29 -22.51
C VAL A 176 10.41 -14.86 -21.43
N SER A 177 9.90 -15.97 -20.86
CA SER A 177 10.58 -17.27 -20.98
C SER A 177 11.77 -17.25 -21.93
N SER A 178 12.99 -17.32 -21.40
CA SER A 178 14.14 -17.73 -22.20
C SER A 178 15.07 -18.61 -21.39
N HIS A 179 15.04 -19.86 -21.81
CA HIS A 179 16.07 -20.88 -21.68
C HIS A 179 16.27 -21.50 -20.30
N THR A 180 15.40 -22.47 -20.05
CA THR A 180 15.76 -23.72 -19.36
C THR A 180 17.13 -24.18 -19.82
N VAL A 181 18.06 -24.24 -18.88
CA VAL A 181 19.36 -24.90 -19.01
C VAL A 181 19.12 -26.35 -19.38
N LEU A 182 19.55 -26.75 -20.58
CA LEU A 182 19.66 -28.15 -20.99
C LEU A 182 21.13 -28.55 -20.83
N PRO A 183 21.47 -29.51 -19.95
CA PRO A 183 22.78 -30.14 -20.01
C PRO A 183 22.76 -31.14 -21.19
N SER A 184 23.68 -30.99 -22.14
CA SER A 184 23.94 -32.03 -23.14
C SER A 184 24.53 -33.27 -22.45
N PRO A 185 24.12 -34.47 -22.87
CA PRO A 185 25.05 -35.59 -22.90
C PRO A 185 25.10 -36.24 -24.29
N VAL A 186 26.35 -36.50 -24.66
CA VAL A 186 26.88 -37.36 -25.71
C VAL A 186 26.13 -38.68 -25.86
N ASP A 187 25.96 -39.14 -27.11
CA ASP A 187 26.30 -40.50 -27.56
C ASP A 187 25.88 -40.69 -29.02
N ASP A 188 26.84 -40.88 -29.92
CA ASP A 188 26.66 -41.84 -31.01
C ASP A 188 28.03 -42.35 -31.50
N ILE A 189 28.52 -43.37 -30.79
CA ILE A 189 29.52 -44.30 -31.31
C ILE A 189 28.73 -45.48 -31.86
N SER A 190 28.76 -45.70 -33.17
CA SER A 190 28.76 -47.05 -33.77
C SER A 190 28.96 -46.97 -35.28
N ASN A 191 30.21 -47.11 -35.71
CA ASN A 191 30.52 -47.72 -36.99
C ASN A 191 30.79 -49.21 -36.72
N PRO A 192 30.21 -50.12 -37.52
CA PRO A 192 30.97 -51.28 -37.92
C PRO A 192 30.97 -51.46 -39.44
N ILE A 193 32.18 -51.48 -39.98
CA ILE A 193 32.53 -52.07 -41.26
C ILE A 193 32.05 -53.52 -41.28
N TYR A 194 31.21 -53.89 -42.25
CA TYR A 194 31.15 -55.25 -42.75
C TYR A 194 31.16 -55.29 -44.28
N ALA A 195 31.93 -56.25 -44.75
CA ALA A 195 32.40 -56.52 -46.09
C ALA A 195 31.30 -56.99 -47.07
N VAL A 196 31.51 -56.63 -48.35
CA VAL A 196 31.48 -57.48 -49.56
C VAL A 196 30.27 -58.41 -49.76
N THR A 197 29.46 -58.16 -50.80
CA THR A 197 29.26 -59.08 -51.96
C THR A 197 28.39 -58.46 -53.10
N ASN A 198 29.03 -58.17 -54.23
CA ASN A 198 28.75 -58.65 -55.61
C ASN A 198 27.32 -58.76 -56.21
N ILE A 199 27.27 -58.49 -57.55
CA ILE A 199 26.29 -58.87 -58.63
C ILE A 199 24.96 -58.08 -58.65
N ARG A 200 24.51 -57.39 -59.71
CA ARG A 200 24.49 -57.67 -61.16
C ARG A 200 24.42 -56.38 -61.99
#